data_AF-A0A9X8MD71-F1
#
_entry.id   AF-A0A9X8MD71-F1
#
_cell.length_a   1.000
_cell.length_b   1.000
_cell.length_c   1.000
_cell.angle_alpha   90.00
_cell.angle_beta   90.00
_cell.angle_gamma   90.00
#
_symmetry.space_group_name_H-M   'P 1'
#
loop_
_entity.id
_entity.type
_entity.pdbx_description
1 polymer ?
#
loop_
_entity_poly.entity_id
_entity_poly.type
_entity_poly.pdbx_seq_one_letter_code
_entity_poly.pdbx_strand_id
1 'polypeptide(L)'
;MSRNGVDKERVATAIRQLKEAGRSASVPEIRALTGGSFTTIQRYKKEIEADEQSLSGPSGRIRADMLALIEQLERKLLERAQLEIDEAEQTLAVQAKSINEKLQLADERANAQQERIKDLEARLAKAEALAGDYANRYNAANNELARQAVDLTHSQRESAARAQRIETLSAELKTARDALEGYQEVMQRQRLQDQVQSDSAVSDLRNQHQAVLAENASLREQNIQLIRDNERLQALHTTQARHLDDLARQLDLERATGKDLIRQIARLEARLESHQL
;
A
#
# COMPACT_ATOMS: atom_id res chain seq x y z
N MET A 1 -105.95 -35.72 -107.14
CA MET A 1 -105.31 -34.91 -106.08
C MET A 1 -104.69 -35.85 -105.07
N SER A 2 -103.36 -35.77 -104.92
CA SER A 2 -102.54 -36.72 -104.15
C SER A 2 -102.98 -36.78 -102.68
N ARG A 3 -103.25 -37.98 -102.20
CA ARG A 3 -103.53 -38.29 -100.78
C ARG A 3 -102.21 -38.18 -100.01
N ASN A 4 -102.02 -37.10 -99.25
CA ASN A 4 -100.99 -37.10 -98.22
C ASN A 4 -101.43 -38.06 -97.10
N GLY A 5 -100.61 -39.09 -96.86
CA GLY A 5 -100.76 -39.94 -95.68
C GLY A 5 -100.57 -39.13 -94.39
N VAL A 6 -101.20 -39.57 -93.31
CA VAL A 6 -101.01 -38.96 -91.98
C VAL A 6 -99.91 -39.72 -91.26
N ASP A 7 -98.96 -38.99 -90.68
CA ASP A 7 -97.83 -39.56 -89.95
C ASP A 7 -98.13 -39.76 -88.45
N LYS A 8 -97.42 -40.71 -87.82
CA LYS A 8 -97.58 -41.06 -86.39
C LYS A 8 -97.37 -39.86 -85.45
N GLU A 9 -96.40 -39.00 -85.73
CA GLU A 9 -96.11 -37.80 -84.93
C GLU A 9 -97.24 -36.76 -84.96
N ARG A 10 -97.90 -36.63 -86.11
CA ARG A 10 -99.04 -35.73 -86.30
C ARG A 10 -100.27 -36.22 -85.53
N VAL A 11 -100.47 -37.55 -85.48
CA VAL A 11 -101.47 -38.19 -84.62
C VAL A 11 -101.14 -38.00 -83.14
N ALA A 12 -99.89 -38.18 -82.73
CA ALA A 12 -99.45 -37.98 -81.35
C ALA A 12 -99.63 -36.54 -80.86
N THR A 13 -99.33 -35.56 -81.71
CA THR A 13 -99.49 -34.13 -81.41
C THR A 13 -100.97 -33.77 -81.27
N ALA A 14 -101.84 -34.28 -82.16
CA ALA A 14 -103.28 -34.08 -82.06
C ALA A 14 -103.87 -34.73 -80.80
N ILE A 15 -103.40 -35.93 -80.40
CA ILE A 15 -103.79 -36.56 -79.12
C ILE A 15 -103.39 -35.68 -77.94
N ARG A 16 -102.18 -35.12 -77.93
CA ARG A 16 -101.68 -34.25 -76.85
C ARG A 16 -102.49 -32.96 -76.76
N GLN A 17 -102.75 -32.30 -77.88
CA GLN A 17 -103.58 -31.09 -77.95
C GLN A 17 -105.00 -31.35 -77.45
N LEU A 18 -105.61 -32.49 -77.79
CA LEU A 18 -106.93 -32.87 -77.28
C LEU A 18 -106.91 -33.13 -75.76
N LYS A 19 -105.87 -33.83 -75.25
CA LYS A 19 -105.69 -34.10 -73.82
C LYS A 19 -105.47 -32.81 -73.02
N GLU A 20 -104.61 -31.89 -73.48
CA GLU A 20 -104.37 -30.57 -72.85
C GLU A 20 -105.63 -29.68 -72.87
N ALA A 21 -106.46 -29.81 -73.90
CA ALA A 21 -107.75 -29.14 -74.01
C ALA A 21 -108.88 -29.83 -73.21
N GLY A 22 -108.60 -30.89 -72.45
CA GLY A 22 -109.57 -31.63 -71.65
C GLY A 22 -110.63 -32.40 -72.47
N ARG A 23 -110.39 -32.62 -73.77
CA ARG A 23 -111.31 -33.32 -74.67
C ARG A 23 -110.91 -34.79 -74.85
N SER A 24 -111.88 -35.63 -75.20
CA SER A 24 -111.63 -37.06 -75.40
C SER A 24 -110.86 -37.30 -76.71
N ALA A 25 -109.70 -37.96 -76.63
CA ALA A 25 -108.88 -38.31 -77.81
C ALA A 25 -109.49 -39.48 -78.60
N SER A 26 -110.75 -39.33 -79.04
CA SER A 26 -111.45 -40.31 -79.87
C SER A 26 -110.96 -40.23 -81.33
N VAL A 27 -111.01 -41.34 -82.06
CA VAL A 27 -110.55 -41.40 -83.47
C VAL A 27 -111.22 -40.33 -84.36
N PRO A 28 -112.52 -40.00 -84.21
CA PRO A 28 -113.16 -38.90 -84.93
C PRO A 28 -112.58 -37.52 -84.62
N GLU A 29 -112.27 -37.22 -83.36
CA GLU A 29 -111.70 -35.92 -82.96
C GLU A 29 -110.26 -35.76 -83.43
N ILE A 30 -109.46 -36.82 -83.33
CA ILE A 30 -108.09 -36.84 -83.87
C ILE A 30 -108.12 -36.66 -85.39
N ARG A 31 -109.12 -37.26 -86.05
CA ARG A 31 -109.33 -37.11 -87.49
C ARG A 31 -109.73 -35.70 -87.89
N ALA A 32 -110.53 -35.01 -87.09
CA ALA A 32 -110.89 -33.61 -87.33
C ALA A 32 -109.65 -32.70 -87.35
N LEU A 33 -108.62 -33.02 -86.57
CA LEU A 33 -107.38 -32.25 -86.49
C LEU A 33 -106.31 -32.68 -87.53
N THR A 34 -106.27 -33.97 -87.88
CA THR A 34 -105.18 -34.53 -88.72
C THR A 34 -105.58 -34.81 -90.17
N GLY A 35 -106.87 -34.94 -90.48
CA GLY A 35 -107.40 -35.17 -91.84
C GLY A 35 -107.21 -36.59 -92.40
N GLY A 36 -106.76 -37.55 -91.58
CA GLY A 36 -106.39 -38.90 -92.01
C GLY A 36 -107.54 -39.90 -92.20
N SER A 37 -107.19 -41.09 -92.68
CA SER A 37 -108.14 -42.21 -92.74
C SER A 37 -108.39 -42.76 -91.32
N PHE A 38 -109.63 -43.16 -91.04
CA PHE A 38 -110.02 -43.67 -89.72
C PHE A 38 -109.15 -44.86 -89.28
N THR A 39 -108.86 -45.80 -90.18
CA THR A 39 -108.05 -47.00 -89.89
C THR A 39 -106.59 -46.67 -89.63
N THR A 40 -106.02 -45.72 -90.38
CA THR A 40 -104.64 -45.24 -90.17
C THR A 40 -104.50 -44.53 -88.83
N ILE A 41 -105.45 -43.66 -88.48
CA ILE A 41 -105.46 -42.97 -87.19
C ILE A 41 -105.69 -43.95 -86.04
N GLN A 42 -106.58 -44.92 -86.20
CA GLN A 42 -106.84 -45.94 -85.18
C GLN A 42 -105.60 -46.84 -84.96
N ARG A 43 -104.87 -47.20 -86.02
CA ARG A 43 -103.62 -47.96 -85.92
C ARG A 43 -102.55 -47.15 -85.19
N TYR A 44 -102.31 -45.91 -85.61
CA TYR A 44 -101.32 -45.05 -84.94
C TYR A 44 -101.71 -44.70 -83.51
N LYS A 45 -102.99 -44.47 -83.23
CA LYS A 45 -103.50 -44.29 -81.86
C LYS A 45 -103.19 -45.52 -81.00
N LYS A 46 -103.45 -46.73 -81.48
CA LYS A 46 -103.11 -47.98 -80.77
C LYS A 46 -101.61 -48.17 -80.59
N GLU A 47 -100.79 -47.88 -81.61
CA GLU A 47 -99.33 -47.95 -81.50
C GLU A 47 -98.79 -46.93 -80.48
N ILE A 48 -99.32 -45.70 -80.46
CA ILE A 48 -98.96 -44.67 -79.48
C ILE A 48 -99.43 -45.06 -78.07
N GLU A 49 -100.65 -45.62 -77.94
CA GLU A 49 -101.15 -46.12 -76.65
C GLU A 49 -100.34 -47.31 -76.14
N ALA A 50 -99.86 -48.19 -77.03
CA ALA A 50 -98.97 -49.30 -76.68
C ALA A 50 -97.57 -48.81 -76.26
N ASP A 51 -97.02 -47.80 -76.95
CA ASP A 51 -95.75 -47.17 -76.59
C ASP A 51 -95.87 -46.41 -75.25
N GLU A 52 -96.98 -45.69 -75.00
CA GLU A 52 -97.29 -45.03 -73.72
C GLU A 52 -97.48 -46.06 -72.58
N GLN A 53 -98.10 -47.22 -72.84
CA GLN A 53 -98.24 -48.31 -71.87
C GLN A 53 -96.92 -49.03 -71.58
N SER A 54 -95.98 -49.06 -72.52
CA SER A 54 -94.61 -49.55 -72.32
C SER A 54 -93.81 -48.62 -71.38
N LEU A 55 -93.98 -47.30 -71.54
CA LEU A 55 -93.38 -46.27 -70.68
C LEU A 55 -94.06 -46.15 -69.30
N SER A 56 -95.33 -46.53 -69.17
CA SER A 56 -96.09 -46.52 -67.92
C SER A 56 -96.25 -47.90 -67.26
N GLY A 57 -95.71 -48.96 -67.89
CA GLY A 57 -95.75 -50.33 -67.41
C GLY A 57 -94.71 -50.63 -66.32
N PRO A 58 -94.56 -51.91 -65.91
CA PRO A 58 -93.64 -52.31 -64.84
C PRO A 58 -92.20 -51.78 -65.02
N SER A 59 -91.70 -51.74 -66.27
CA SER A 59 -90.36 -51.23 -66.61
C SER A 59 -90.19 -49.72 -66.43
N GLY A 60 -91.24 -48.93 -66.69
CA GLY A 60 -91.24 -47.48 -66.45
C GLY A 60 -91.25 -47.11 -64.97
N ARG A 61 -92.00 -47.88 -64.16
CA ARG A 61 -91.97 -47.79 -62.69
C ARG A 61 -90.59 -48.11 -62.12
N ILE A 62 -89.96 -49.20 -62.58
CA ILE A 62 -88.60 -49.57 -62.18
C ILE A 62 -87.59 -48.45 -62.48
N ARG A 63 -87.72 -47.79 -63.65
CA ARG A 63 -86.83 -46.68 -64.02
C ARG A 63 -87.06 -45.44 -63.14
N ALA A 64 -88.30 -45.12 -62.82
CA ALA A 64 -88.64 -44.02 -61.91
C ALA A 64 -88.16 -44.30 -60.47
N ASP A 65 -88.35 -45.53 -59.98
CA ASP A 65 -87.87 -45.96 -58.67
C ASP A 65 -86.34 -45.96 -58.58
N MET A 66 -85.63 -46.36 -59.65
CA MET A 66 -84.17 -46.26 -59.74
C MET A 66 -83.69 -44.80 -59.72
N LEU A 67 -84.33 -43.90 -60.46
CA LEU A 67 -84.00 -42.46 -60.45
C LEU A 67 -84.22 -41.86 -59.06
N ALA A 68 -85.34 -42.17 -58.42
CA ALA A 68 -85.63 -41.72 -57.05
C ALA A 68 -84.60 -42.25 -56.05
N LEU A 69 -84.14 -43.50 -56.20
CA LEU A 69 -83.08 -44.07 -55.36
C LEU A 69 -81.72 -43.40 -55.61
N ILE A 70 -81.39 -43.09 -56.87
CA ILE A 70 -80.16 -42.37 -57.24
C ILE A 70 -80.18 -40.95 -56.66
N GLU A 71 -81.29 -40.22 -56.77
CA GLU A 71 -81.44 -38.88 -56.16
C GLU A 71 -81.39 -38.93 -54.62
N GLN A 72 -81.87 -40.00 -53.99
CA GLN A 72 -81.72 -40.19 -52.55
C GLN A 72 -80.28 -40.50 -52.17
N LEU A 73 -79.56 -41.30 -52.97
CA LEU A 73 -78.15 -41.59 -52.77
C LEU A 73 -77.27 -40.35 -52.98
N GLU A 74 -77.56 -39.56 -54.01
CA GLU A 74 -76.88 -38.28 -54.27
C GLU A 74 -77.09 -37.31 -53.11
N ARG A 75 -78.33 -37.14 -52.63
CA ARG A 75 -78.63 -36.32 -51.45
C ARG A 75 -77.89 -36.80 -50.20
N LYS A 76 -77.88 -38.12 -49.94
CA LYS A 76 -77.14 -38.70 -48.80
C LYS A 76 -75.62 -38.52 -48.94
N LEU A 77 -75.08 -38.60 -50.16
CA LEU A 77 -73.65 -38.37 -50.41
C LEU A 77 -73.29 -36.90 -50.18
N LEU A 78 -74.11 -35.97 -50.64
CA LEU A 78 -73.91 -34.53 -50.41
C LEU A 78 -74.01 -34.18 -48.92
N GLU A 79 -75.01 -34.73 -48.21
CA GLU A 79 -75.16 -34.53 -46.76
C GLU A 79 -73.95 -35.09 -45.99
N ARG A 80 -73.46 -36.27 -46.39
CA ARG A 80 -72.28 -36.87 -45.78
C ARG A 80 -70.99 -36.10 -46.08
N ALA A 81 -70.82 -35.62 -47.30
CA ALA A 81 -69.69 -34.78 -47.68
C ALA A 81 -69.71 -33.44 -46.91
N GLN A 82 -70.90 -32.84 -46.74
CA GLN A 82 -71.04 -31.62 -45.95
C GLN A 82 -70.70 -31.86 -44.47
N LEU A 83 -71.16 -32.96 -43.89
CA LEU A 83 -70.78 -33.35 -42.52
C LEU A 83 -69.26 -33.53 -42.36
N GLU A 84 -68.60 -34.19 -43.32
CA GLU A 84 -67.14 -34.36 -43.30
C GLU A 84 -66.39 -33.01 -43.43
N ILE A 85 -66.90 -32.09 -44.26
CA ILE A 85 -66.36 -30.72 -44.38
C ILE A 85 -66.53 -29.97 -43.05
N ASP A 86 -67.73 -29.98 -42.47
CA ASP A 86 -68.02 -29.28 -41.22
C ASP A 86 -67.17 -29.82 -40.06
N GLU A 87 -66.98 -31.14 -39.98
CA GLU A 87 -66.08 -31.77 -38.99
C GLU A 87 -64.60 -31.39 -39.21
N ALA A 88 -64.15 -31.35 -40.46
CA ALA A 88 -62.79 -30.92 -40.80
C ALA A 88 -62.57 -29.44 -40.45
N GLU A 89 -63.52 -28.56 -40.77
CA GLU A 89 -63.46 -27.13 -40.43
C GLU A 89 -63.45 -26.90 -38.93
N GLN A 90 -64.28 -27.63 -38.17
CA GLN A 90 -64.27 -27.57 -36.71
C GLN A 90 -62.92 -28.02 -36.14
N THR A 91 -62.37 -29.12 -36.65
CA THR A 91 -61.06 -29.64 -36.21
C THR A 91 -59.95 -28.63 -36.50
N LEU A 92 -59.97 -28.04 -37.69
CA LEU A 92 -58.97 -27.05 -38.12
C LEU A 92 -59.09 -25.76 -37.29
N ALA A 93 -60.31 -25.32 -36.98
CA ALA A 93 -60.55 -24.17 -36.10
C ALA A 93 -60.03 -24.42 -34.66
N VAL A 94 -60.23 -25.62 -34.12
CA VAL A 94 -59.69 -26.00 -32.81
C VAL A 94 -58.16 -26.05 -32.83
N GLN A 95 -57.57 -26.64 -33.87
CA GLN A 95 -56.11 -26.68 -34.02
C GLN A 95 -55.51 -25.28 -34.18
N ALA A 96 -56.12 -24.42 -35.00
CA ALA A 96 -55.68 -23.04 -35.19
C ALA A 96 -55.70 -22.26 -33.87
N LYS A 97 -56.78 -22.39 -33.08
CA LYS A 97 -56.86 -21.79 -31.74
C LYS A 97 -55.74 -22.31 -30.82
N SER A 98 -55.54 -23.63 -30.75
CA SER A 98 -54.50 -24.24 -29.91
C SER A 98 -53.10 -23.77 -30.30
N ILE A 99 -52.81 -23.67 -31.61
CA ILE A 99 -51.52 -23.18 -32.09
C ILE A 99 -51.34 -21.70 -31.71
N ASN A 100 -52.38 -20.89 -31.88
CA ASN A 100 -52.32 -19.47 -31.59
C ASN A 100 -52.10 -19.20 -30.09
N GLU A 101 -52.77 -19.96 -29.22
CA GLU A 101 -52.55 -19.93 -27.77
C GLU A 101 -51.11 -20.32 -27.39
N LYS A 102 -50.56 -21.37 -28.01
CA LYS A 102 -49.17 -21.78 -27.79
C LYS A 102 -48.18 -20.71 -28.25
N LEU A 103 -48.48 -20.02 -29.36
CA LEU A 103 -47.64 -18.97 -29.93
C LEU A 103 -47.65 -17.73 -29.02
N GLN A 104 -48.82 -17.31 -28.55
CA GLN A 104 -48.95 -16.24 -27.55
C GLN A 104 -48.17 -16.57 -26.26
N LEU A 105 -48.31 -17.77 -25.74
CA LEU A 105 -47.57 -18.21 -24.55
C LEU A 105 -46.05 -18.24 -24.78
N ALA A 106 -45.62 -18.62 -25.99
CA ALA A 106 -44.20 -18.62 -26.35
C ALA A 106 -43.65 -17.19 -26.44
N ASP A 107 -44.40 -16.26 -27.02
CA ASP A 107 -44.03 -14.85 -27.12
C ASP A 107 -43.97 -14.18 -25.74
N GLU A 108 -44.94 -14.45 -24.87
CA GLU A 108 -44.93 -13.96 -23.49
C GLU A 108 -43.69 -14.46 -22.72
N ARG A 109 -43.35 -15.74 -22.88
CA ARG A 109 -42.13 -16.31 -22.27
C ARG A 109 -40.86 -15.71 -22.85
N ALA A 110 -40.80 -15.52 -24.17
CA ALA A 110 -39.65 -14.91 -24.82
C ALA A 110 -39.43 -13.47 -24.33
N ASN A 111 -40.50 -12.67 -24.26
CA ASN A 111 -40.47 -11.30 -23.73
C ASN A 111 -40.04 -11.29 -22.26
N ALA A 112 -40.61 -12.16 -21.42
CA ALA A 112 -40.22 -12.28 -20.01
C ALA A 112 -38.75 -12.66 -19.84
N GLN A 113 -38.23 -13.56 -20.69
CA GLN A 113 -36.82 -13.93 -20.67
C GLN A 113 -35.91 -12.81 -21.15
N GLN A 114 -36.33 -12.04 -22.16
CA GLN A 114 -35.56 -10.91 -22.66
C GLN A 114 -35.46 -9.78 -21.62
N GLU A 115 -36.53 -9.50 -20.89
CA GLU A 115 -36.49 -8.56 -19.76
C GLU A 115 -35.59 -9.05 -18.62
N ARG A 116 -35.59 -10.35 -18.31
CA ARG A 116 -34.65 -10.94 -17.34
C ARG A 116 -33.20 -10.80 -17.78
N ILE A 117 -32.90 -11.01 -19.07
CA ILE A 117 -31.55 -10.84 -19.60
C ILE A 117 -31.09 -9.40 -19.43
N LYS A 118 -31.93 -8.41 -19.79
CA LYS A 118 -31.61 -6.99 -19.61
C LYS A 118 -31.34 -6.62 -18.15
N ASP A 119 -32.15 -7.12 -17.20
CA ASP A 119 -31.92 -6.89 -15.77
C ASP A 119 -30.61 -7.52 -15.29
N LEU A 120 -30.30 -8.74 -15.74
CA LEU A 120 -29.03 -9.41 -15.42
C LEU A 120 -27.81 -8.67 -16.01
N GLU A 121 -27.90 -8.20 -17.24
CA GLU A 121 -26.85 -7.40 -17.89
C GLU A 121 -26.62 -6.08 -17.13
N ALA A 122 -27.69 -5.39 -16.73
CA ALA A 122 -27.59 -4.17 -15.94
C ALA A 122 -26.94 -4.41 -14.57
N ARG A 123 -27.30 -5.53 -13.91
CA ARG A 123 -26.68 -5.94 -12.63
C ARG A 123 -25.22 -6.31 -12.79
N LEU A 124 -24.87 -7.02 -13.87
CA LEU A 124 -23.50 -7.40 -14.18
C LEU A 124 -22.64 -6.16 -14.43
N ALA A 125 -23.09 -5.24 -15.28
CA ALA A 125 -22.39 -3.98 -15.55
C ALA A 125 -22.15 -3.17 -14.26
N LYS A 126 -23.14 -3.12 -13.36
CA LYS A 126 -22.98 -2.47 -12.05
C LYS A 126 -21.96 -3.18 -11.16
N ALA A 127 -21.96 -4.52 -11.15
CA ALA A 127 -21.01 -5.30 -10.38
C ALA A 127 -19.58 -5.13 -10.90
N GLU A 128 -19.39 -5.10 -12.22
CA GLU A 128 -18.09 -4.85 -12.86
C GLU A 128 -17.57 -3.44 -12.56
N ALA A 129 -18.43 -2.42 -12.64
CA ALA A 129 -18.06 -1.06 -12.27
C ALA A 129 -17.62 -0.97 -10.79
N LEU A 130 -18.37 -1.58 -9.87
CA LEU A 130 -18.00 -1.64 -8.46
C LEU A 130 -16.68 -2.38 -8.24
N ALA A 131 -16.49 -3.52 -8.91
CA ALA A 131 -15.24 -4.28 -8.82
C ALA A 131 -14.04 -3.47 -9.33
N GLY A 132 -14.21 -2.72 -10.42
CA GLY A 132 -13.20 -1.78 -10.93
C GLY A 132 -12.86 -0.68 -9.92
N ASP A 133 -13.88 -0.07 -9.32
CA ASP A 133 -13.69 0.95 -8.28
C ASP A 133 -12.96 0.40 -7.05
N TYR A 134 -13.32 -0.80 -6.59
CA TYR A 134 -12.64 -1.45 -5.47
C TYR A 134 -11.19 -1.79 -5.82
N ALA A 135 -10.92 -2.30 -7.02
CA ALA A 135 -9.55 -2.57 -7.48
C ALA A 135 -8.72 -1.28 -7.52
N ASN A 136 -9.28 -0.19 -8.03
CA ASN A 136 -8.62 1.12 -8.07
C ASN A 136 -8.32 1.65 -6.66
N ARG A 137 -9.29 1.59 -5.74
CA ARG A 137 -9.10 2.00 -4.34
C ARG A 137 -8.06 1.14 -3.63
N TYR A 138 -8.09 -0.17 -3.84
CA TYR A 138 -7.11 -1.09 -3.27
C TYR A 138 -5.71 -0.81 -3.78
N ASN A 139 -5.54 -0.57 -5.08
CA ASN A 139 -4.26 -0.21 -5.67
C ASN A 139 -3.75 1.15 -5.15
N ALA A 140 -4.63 2.14 -5.01
CA ALA A 140 -4.29 3.43 -4.43
C ALA A 140 -3.82 3.29 -2.97
N ALA A 141 -4.55 2.53 -2.15
CA ALA A 141 -4.19 2.26 -0.76
C ALA A 141 -2.85 1.50 -0.65
N ASN A 142 -2.60 0.52 -1.51
CA ASN A 142 -1.31 -0.18 -1.55
C ASN A 142 -0.14 0.73 -1.94
N ASN A 143 -0.34 1.63 -2.90
CA ASN A 143 0.68 2.60 -3.28
C ASN A 143 0.97 3.59 -2.14
N GLU A 144 -0.06 4.02 -1.41
CA GLU A 144 0.10 4.87 -0.23
C GLU A 144 0.83 4.14 0.90
N LEU A 145 0.46 2.89 1.18
CA LEU A 145 1.13 2.05 2.16
C LEU A 145 2.60 1.84 1.81
N ALA A 146 2.92 1.61 0.53
CA ALA A 146 4.29 1.49 0.06
C ALA A 146 5.10 2.78 0.27
N ARG A 147 4.50 3.95 0.03
CA ARG A 147 5.14 5.26 0.32
C ARG A 147 5.40 5.43 1.81
N GLN A 148 4.40 5.16 2.65
CA GLN A 148 4.53 5.24 4.11
C GLN A 148 5.62 4.29 4.64
N ALA A 149 5.74 3.08 4.08
CA ALA A 149 6.78 2.13 4.45
C ALA A 149 8.19 2.65 4.11
N VAL A 150 8.36 3.30 2.95
CA VAL A 150 9.64 3.93 2.56
C VAL A 150 9.97 5.09 3.50
N ASP A 151 9.01 5.97 3.78
CA ASP A 151 9.20 7.12 4.67
C ASP A 151 9.54 6.69 6.09
N LEU A 152 8.86 5.65 6.60
CA LEU A 152 9.15 5.07 7.91
C LEU A 152 10.57 4.50 7.96
N THR A 153 10.99 3.78 6.92
CA THR A 153 12.34 3.21 6.84
C THR A 153 13.39 4.32 6.79
N HIS A 154 13.12 5.40 6.07
CA HIS A 154 14.01 6.56 6.00
C HIS A 154 14.12 7.25 7.36
N SER A 155 13.00 7.54 8.03
CA SER A 155 12.95 8.14 9.36
C SER A 155 13.67 7.28 10.40
N GLN A 156 13.50 5.96 10.37
CA GLN A 156 14.22 5.03 11.24
C GLN A 156 15.73 5.09 11.02
N ARG A 157 16.20 5.15 9.76
CA ARG A 157 17.63 5.29 9.45
C ARG A 157 18.19 6.62 9.95
N GLU A 158 17.47 7.73 9.75
CA GLU A 158 17.89 9.02 10.29
C GLU A 158 17.97 9.02 11.81
N SER A 159 16.96 8.45 12.48
CA SER A 159 16.94 8.34 13.93
C SER A 159 18.11 7.50 14.45
N ALA A 160 18.42 6.38 13.79
CA ALA A 160 19.57 5.55 14.14
C ALA A 160 20.90 6.30 13.96
N ALA A 161 21.07 7.02 12.85
CA ALA A 161 22.26 7.84 12.61
C ALA A 161 22.42 8.97 13.65
N ARG A 162 21.31 9.61 14.05
CA ARG A 162 21.31 10.62 15.12
C ARG A 162 21.68 10.01 16.47
N ALA A 163 21.14 8.84 16.80
CA ALA A 163 21.48 8.12 18.03
C ALA A 163 22.97 7.77 18.09
N GLN A 164 23.52 7.24 16.99
CA GLN A 164 24.96 6.95 16.89
C GLN A 164 25.80 8.23 17.05
N ARG A 165 25.38 9.35 16.45
CA ARG A 165 26.08 10.64 16.60
C ARG A 165 26.05 11.16 18.04
N ILE A 166 24.94 10.96 18.75
CA ILE A 166 24.84 11.31 20.17
C ILE A 166 25.81 10.46 20.99
N GLU A 167 25.86 9.16 20.72
CA GLU A 167 26.80 8.24 21.39
C GLU A 167 28.26 8.65 21.15
N THR A 168 28.66 8.92 19.90
CA THR A 168 30.03 9.37 19.59
C THR A 168 30.37 10.68 20.29
N LEU A 169 29.47 11.68 20.24
CA LEU A 169 29.68 12.96 20.91
C LEU A 169 29.75 12.80 22.44
N SER A 170 28.93 11.92 23.02
CA SER A 170 28.99 11.64 24.45
C SER A 170 30.31 10.98 24.86
N ALA A 171 30.84 10.09 24.03
CA ALA A 171 32.13 9.46 24.25
C ALA A 171 33.26 10.49 24.15
N GLU A 172 33.23 11.37 23.14
CA GLU A 172 34.18 12.48 22.99
C GLU A 172 34.12 13.47 24.17
N LEU A 173 32.92 13.80 24.65
CA LEU A 173 32.76 14.65 25.83
C LEU A 173 33.30 13.98 27.09
N LYS A 174 33.11 12.67 27.24
CA LYS A 174 33.68 11.91 28.35
C LYS A 174 35.21 11.91 28.30
N THR A 175 35.81 11.60 27.15
CA THR A 175 37.27 11.61 27.02
C THR A 175 37.86 13.00 27.24
N ALA A 176 37.18 14.06 26.78
CA ALA A 176 37.59 15.44 27.06
C ALA A 176 37.53 15.79 28.56
N ARG A 177 36.50 15.30 29.28
CA ARG A 177 36.40 15.45 30.73
C ARG A 177 37.51 14.68 31.45
N ASP A 178 37.71 13.42 31.12
CA ASP A 178 38.74 12.57 31.73
C ASP A 178 40.14 13.18 31.49
N ALA A 179 40.40 13.74 30.31
CA ALA A 179 41.65 14.44 30.02
C ALA A 179 41.84 15.73 30.83
N LEU A 180 40.77 16.50 31.05
CA LEU A 180 40.78 17.71 31.87
C LEU A 180 41.00 17.37 33.35
N GLU A 181 40.33 16.35 33.87
CA GLU A 181 40.54 15.83 35.23
C GLU A 181 41.99 15.35 35.41
N GLY A 182 42.51 14.57 34.46
CA GLY A 182 43.91 14.14 34.46
C GLY A 182 44.90 15.31 34.45
N TYR A 183 44.65 16.35 33.63
CA TYR A 183 45.45 17.57 33.63
C TYR A 183 45.40 18.30 34.98
N GLN A 184 44.21 18.43 35.58
CA GLN A 184 44.04 19.05 36.89
C GLN A 184 44.80 18.28 37.97
N GLU A 185 44.71 16.95 37.99
CA GLU A 185 45.47 16.12 38.91
C GLU A 185 46.98 16.27 38.72
N VAL A 186 47.47 16.26 37.49
CA VAL A 186 48.91 16.47 37.19
C VAL A 186 49.37 17.83 37.70
N MET A 187 48.60 18.90 37.44
CA MET A 187 48.91 20.24 37.92
C MET A 187 48.86 20.36 39.45
N GLN A 188 47.96 19.65 40.12
CA GLN A 188 47.92 19.59 41.58
C GLN A 188 49.13 18.84 42.15
N ARG A 189 49.48 17.68 41.57
CA ARG A 189 50.67 16.91 41.97
C ARG A 189 51.95 17.72 41.75
N GLN A 190 52.06 18.42 40.64
CA GLN A 190 53.20 19.30 40.36
C GLN A 190 53.31 20.41 41.40
N ARG A 191 52.21 21.12 41.71
CA ARG A 191 52.21 22.15 42.76
C ARG A 191 52.62 21.60 44.14
N LEU A 192 52.14 20.42 44.51
CA LEU A 192 52.53 19.77 45.76
C LEU A 192 54.02 19.41 45.78
N GLN A 193 54.55 18.89 44.66
CA GLN A 193 55.96 18.58 44.51
C GLN A 193 56.83 19.84 44.61
N ASP A 194 56.46 20.90 43.90
CA ASP A 194 57.15 22.19 43.93
C ASP A 194 57.12 22.79 45.35
N GLN A 195 56.00 22.67 46.05
CA GLN A 195 55.87 23.10 47.45
C GLN A 195 56.81 22.31 48.37
N VAL A 196 56.83 20.98 48.28
CA VAL A 196 57.74 20.14 49.08
C VAL A 196 59.21 20.47 48.79
N GLN A 197 59.57 20.67 47.53
CA GLN A 197 60.93 21.06 47.14
C GLN A 197 61.30 22.44 47.70
N SER A 198 60.39 23.41 47.61
CA SER A 198 60.57 24.74 48.19
C SER A 198 60.73 24.68 49.71
N ASP A 199 59.87 23.93 50.40
CA ASP A 199 59.92 23.77 51.86
C ASP A 199 61.23 23.10 52.30
N SER A 200 61.69 22.08 51.56
CA SER A 200 63.01 21.46 51.77
C SER A 200 64.15 22.46 51.60
N ALA A 201 64.15 23.23 50.50
CA ALA A 201 65.19 24.23 50.23
C ALA A 201 65.22 25.34 51.31
N VAL A 202 64.05 25.78 51.79
CA VAL A 202 63.95 26.73 52.90
C VAL A 202 64.48 26.13 54.20
N SER A 203 64.17 24.87 54.49
CA SER A 203 64.69 24.15 55.66
C SER A 203 66.23 24.04 55.61
N ASP A 204 66.78 23.65 54.47
CA ASP A 204 68.22 23.55 54.25
C ASP A 204 68.91 24.91 54.43
N LEU A 205 68.34 25.97 53.86
CA LEU A 205 68.86 27.33 54.03
C LEU A 205 68.81 27.78 55.49
N ARG A 206 67.75 27.45 56.23
CA ARG A 206 67.64 27.75 57.68
C ARG A 206 68.71 27.00 58.47
N ASN A 207 68.94 25.73 58.17
CA ASN A 207 69.98 24.91 58.82
C ASN A 207 71.39 25.46 58.52
N GLN A 208 71.67 25.81 57.27
CA GLN A 208 72.92 26.47 56.88
C GLN A 208 73.12 27.81 57.60
N HIS A 209 72.06 28.63 57.67
CA HIS A 209 72.11 29.90 58.39
C HIS A 209 72.36 29.70 59.90
N GLN A 210 71.71 28.72 60.53
CA GLN A 210 71.97 28.37 61.93
C GLN A 210 73.41 27.87 62.14
N ALA A 211 73.95 27.05 61.24
CA ALA A 211 75.33 26.59 61.29
C ALA A 211 76.32 27.76 61.19
N VAL A 212 76.10 28.70 60.25
CA VAL A 212 76.93 29.91 60.09
C VAL A 212 76.84 30.81 61.32
N LEU A 213 75.66 30.94 61.95
CA LEU A 213 75.52 31.69 63.20
C LEU A 213 76.29 31.04 64.35
N ALA A 214 76.24 29.71 64.48
CA ALA A 214 77.00 28.98 65.49
C ALA A 214 78.51 29.10 65.27
N GLU A 215 78.97 29.00 64.02
CA GLU A 215 80.36 29.22 63.63
C GLU A 215 80.81 30.65 63.96
N ASN A 216 80.00 31.66 63.61
CA ASN A 216 80.28 33.06 63.95
C ASN A 216 80.35 33.28 65.48
N ALA A 217 79.47 32.65 66.25
CA ALA A 217 79.52 32.72 67.70
C ALA A 217 80.83 32.10 68.25
N SER A 218 81.23 30.94 67.72
CA SER A 218 82.50 30.29 68.08
C SER A 218 83.72 31.15 67.71
N LEU A 219 83.75 31.72 66.50
CA LEU A 219 84.81 32.63 66.06
C LEU A 219 84.88 33.90 66.92
N ARG A 220 83.73 34.47 67.32
CA ARG A 220 83.69 35.61 68.26
C ARG A 220 84.26 35.24 69.62
N GLU A 221 83.92 34.07 70.15
CA GLU A 221 84.46 33.59 71.42
C GLU A 221 85.98 33.39 71.33
N GLN A 222 86.48 32.76 70.26
CA GLN A 222 87.91 32.63 69.98
C GLN A 222 88.60 34.00 69.88
N ASN A 223 87.98 34.98 69.21
CA ASN A 223 88.52 36.33 69.09
C ASN A 223 88.61 37.03 70.46
N ILE A 224 87.59 36.88 71.31
CA ILE A 224 87.62 37.38 72.69
C ILE A 224 88.74 36.72 73.50
N GLN A 225 88.95 35.41 73.36
CA GLN A 225 90.05 34.70 74.02
C GLN A 225 91.41 35.23 73.55
N LEU A 226 91.60 35.40 72.23
CA LEU A 226 92.81 35.98 71.65
C LEU A 226 93.05 37.43 72.11
N ILE A 227 92.00 38.25 72.26
CA ILE A 227 92.12 39.60 72.82
C ILE A 227 92.63 39.53 74.25
N ARG A 228 92.04 38.68 75.10
CA ARG A 228 92.47 38.49 76.50
C ARG A 228 93.92 38.00 76.59
N ASP A 229 94.31 37.05 75.73
CA ASP A 229 95.67 36.54 75.70
C ASP A 229 96.65 37.59 75.20
N ASN A 230 96.29 38.41 74.21
CA ASN A 230 97.07 39.59 73.80
C ASN A 230 97.22 40.60 74.94
N GLU A 231 96.14 40.92 75.67
CA GLU A 231 96.19 41.81 76.83
C GLU A 231 97.12 41.26 77.93
N ARG A 232 97.07 39.96 78.21
CA ARG A 232 97.98 39.28 79.14
C ARG A 232 99.44 39.34 78.68
N LEU A 233 99.70 39.07 77.39
CA LEU A 233 101.03 39.15 76.81
C LEU A 233 101.56 40.58 76.84
N GLN A 234 100.73 41.59 76.55
CA GLN A 234 101.09 42.99 76.68
C GLN A 234 101.44 43.35 78.12
N ALA A 235 100.65 42.89 79.10
CA ALA A 235 100.95 43.09 80.51
C ALA A 235 102.31 42.46 80.88
N LEU A 236 102.57 41.23 80.45
CA LEU A 236 103.88 40.57 80.64
C LEU A 236 105.02 41.33 79.96
N HIS A 237 104.81 41.84 78.74
CA HIS A 237 105.80 42.67 78.06
C HIS A 237 106.07 43.97 78.81
N THR A 238 105.04 44.63 79.36
CA THR A 238 105.25 45.84 80.16
C THR A 238 105.97 45.57 81.48
N THR A 239 105.71 44.44 82.15
CA THR A 239 106.45 44.07 83.36
C THR A 239 107.89 43.67 83.04
N GLN A 240 108.12 42.95 81.94
CA GLN A 240 109.46 42.67 81.43
C GLN A 240 110.20 43.95 81.04
N ALA A 241 109.55 44.88 80.34
CA ALA A 241 110.13 46.17 79.99
C ALA A 241 110.51 46.98 81.24
N ARG A 242 109.65 47.02 82.26
CA ARG A 242 109.98 47.61 83.56
C ARG A 242 111.15 46.91 84.24
N HIS A 243 111.20 45.58 84.22
CA HIS A 243 112.33 44.82 84.75
C HIS A 243 113.64 45.13 84.01
N LEU A 244 113.59 45.27 82.68
CA LEU A 244 114.75 45.66 81.87
C LEU A 244 115.16 47.11 82.16
N ASP A 245 114.21 48.04 82.33
CA ASP A 245 114.48 49.43 82.73
C ASP A 245 115.11 49.50 84.13
N ASP A 246 114.62 48.72 85.08
CA ASP A 246 115.21 48.63 86.43
C ASP A 246 116.62 48.03 86.39
N LEU A 247 116.85 47.00 85.56
CA LEU A 247 118.18 46.43 85.34
C LEU A 247 119.12 47.45 84.67
N ALA A 248 118.63 48.23 83.71
CA ALA A 248 119.39 49.31 83.07
C ALA A 248 119.75 50.41 84.08
N ARG A 249 118.83 50.78 84.98
CA ARG A 249 119.11 51.72 86.08
C ARG A 249 120.14 51.17 87.06
N GLN A 250 120.09 49.87 87.38
CA GLN A 250 121.12 49.22 88.21
C GLN A 250 122.48 49.27 87.52
N LEU A 251 122.56 48.99 86.22
CA LEU A 251 123.79 49.12 85.43
C LEU A 251 124.30 50.57 85.37
N ASP A 252 123.41 51.55 85.26
CA ASP A 252 123.80 52.97 85.28
C ASP A 252 124.28 53.43 86.66
N LEU A 253 123.67 52.93 87.74
CA LEU A 253 124.16 53.10 89.11
C LEU A 253 125.54 52.47 89.28
N GLU A 254 125.75 51.23 88.81
CA GLU A 254 127.07 50.58 88.84
C GLU A 254 128.11 51.30 87.98
N ARG A 255 127.70 51.87 86.83
CA ARG A 255 128.57 52.73 86.03
C ARG A 255 128.88 54.05 86.73
N ALA A 256 127.93 54.63 87.46
CA ALA A 256 128.14 55.85 88.22
C ALA A 256 129.09 55.59 89.41
N THR A 257 128.90 54.51 90.17
CA THR A 257 129.82 54.09 91.24
C THR A 257 131.18 53.72 90.66
N GLY A 258 131.24 53.05 89.50
CA GLY A 258 132.48 52.80 88.76
C GLY A 258 133.19 54.08 88.35
N LYS A 259 132.46 55.09 87.84
CA LYS A 259 133.01 56.43 87.53
C LYS A 259 133.49 57.16 88.78
N ASP A 260 132.80 57.03 89.90
CA ASP A 260 133.21 57.66 91.15
C ASP A 260 134.41 56.95 91.78
N LEU A 261 134.54 55.63 91.64
CA LEU A 261 135.75 54.86 91.94
C LEU A 261 136.92 55.30 91.05
N ILE A 262 136.70 55.48 89.74
CA ILE A 262 137.72 56.01 88.82
C ILE A 262 138.14 57.43 89.25
N ARG A 263 137.20 58.29 89.65
CA ARG A 263 137.53 59.64 90.17
C ARG A 263 138.26 59.58 91.52
N GLN A 264 137.95 58.61 92.38
CA GLN A 264 138.68 58.40 93.63
C GLN A 264 140.10 57.90 93.36
N ILE A 265 140.30 57.02 92.38
CA ILE A 265 141.63 56.60 91.90
C ILE A 265 142.39 57.81 91.35
N ALA A 266 141.79 58.61 90.47
CA ALA A 266 142.43 59.82 89.93
C ALA A 266 142.77 60.87 91.02
N ARG A 267 141.95 60.97 92.08
CA ARG A 267 142.25 61.83 93.25
C ARG A 267 143.36 61.27 94.14
N LEU A 268 143.52 59.95 94.22
CA LEU A 268 144.61 59.30 94.93
C LEU A 268 145.92 59.38 94.13
N GLU A 269 145.86 59.28 92.80
CA GLU A 269 146.98 59.52 91.90
C GLU A 269 147.46 60.98 91.99
N ALA A 270 146.56 61.96 91.98
CA ALA A 270 146.92 63.38 92.20
C ALA A 270 147.46 63.66 93.63
N ARG A 271 147.14 62.83 94.62
CA ARG A 271 147.72 62.90 95.98
C ARG A 271 149.11 62.25 96.07
N LEU A 272 149.43 61.31 95.19
CA LEU A 272 150.76 60.70 95.09
C LEU A 272 151.76 61.62 94.37
N GLU A 273 151.32 62.46 93.44
CA GLU A 273 152.18 63.43 92.74
C GLU A 273 152.57 64.66 93.58
N SER A 274 151.92 64.91 94.73
CA SER A 274 152.19 66.08 95.59
C SER A 274 153.14 65.81 96.77
N HIS A 275 153.72 64.61 96.88
CA HIS A 275 154.74 64.26 97.89
C HIS A 275 156.11 63.88 97.30
N GLN A 276 156.37 64.26 96.05
CA GLN A 276 157.73 64.30 95.48
C GLN A 276 158.12 65.75 95.16
N LEU A 277 158.49 66.50 96.20
CA LEU A 277 159.35 67.69 96.22
C LEU A 277 159.56 68.09 97.70
#